data_AF-A0A849WRJ0-F1
#
_entry.id   AF-A0A849WRJ0-F1
#
_cell.length_a   1.000
_cell.length_b   1.000
_cell.length_c   1.000
_cell.angle_alpha   90.00
_cell.angle_beta   90.00
_cell.angle_gamma   90.00
#
_symmetry.space_group_name_H-M   'P 1'
#
loop_
_entity.id
_entity.type
_entity.pdbx_description
1 polymer ?
#
loop_
_entity_poly.entity_id
_entity_poly.type
_entity_poly.pdbx_seq_one_letter_code
_entity_poly.pdbx_strand_id
1 'polypeptide(L)'
;MSKMLRYRFIAFPVHLDTYGFLNEDEKSVLRCLIRLGDRGWFYGDKKLAKNLGIGVYHLRRAKLRLHVLGLIRIEKRGSQNYIYFFQDDIQCWRLTENINAKLQVDHEKMGLGRIEFKTEPFKSDEHFNNYFAQMFSKFANGRKGRSQNDDVEIVQELEAEISLQTPVRKFKVLTEKLEAAHPTKILSDYFNYRPQINDLKYGDTKPTDPDEIRYLETLDSKADKIIREPDEKTKLILDEVQFRIKQGDSNFEVGVMLDKIYRSQIKNSGGSHEVQK
;
A
#
# COMPACT_ATOMS: atom_id res chain seq x y z
N MET A 1 2.26 18.74 -25.43
CA MET A 1 3.58 18.43 -24.85
C MET A 1 3.69 16.93 -24.63
N SER A 2 4.65 16.30 -25.29
CA SER A 2 4.86 14.85 -25.29
C SER A 2 5.21 14.37 -23.88
N LYS A 3 4.33 13.58 -23.26
CA LYS A 3 4.67 12.81 -22.07
C LYS A 3 5.63 11.72 -22.51
N MET A 4 6.92 12.03 -22.40
CA MET A 4 8.01 11.09 -22.62
C MET A 4 7.75 9.86 -21.74
N LEU A 5 7.32 8.77 -22.39
CA LEU A 5 7.23 7.44 -21.79
C LEU A 5 8.64 7.06 -21.33
N ARG A 6 8.97 7.30 -20.06
CA ARG A 6 10.17 6.76 -19.41
C ARG A 6 9.99 5.24 -19.29
N TYR A 7 10.23 4.53 -20.39
CA TYR A 7 10.33 3.09 -20.39
C TYR A 7 11.50 2.68 -19.48
N ARG A 8 11.15 2.17 -18.30
CA ARG A 8 11.68 0.93 -17.70
C ARG A 8 13.14 0.59 -18.02
N PHE A 9 14.06 1.35 -17.46
CA PHE A 9 15.36 0.82 -17.03
C PHE A 9 15.68 1.46 -15.68
N ILE A 10 14.95 1.06 -14.64
CA ILE A 10 15.58 1.08 -13.32
C ILE A 10 16.54 -0.10 -13.39
N ALA A 11 17.82 0.18 -13.68
CA ALA A 11 18.86 -0.82 -13.56
C ALA A 11 18.78 -1.37 -12.13
N PHE A 12 18.62 -2.69 -11.98
CA PHE A 12 18.80 -3.31 -10.67
C PHE A 12 20.21 -2.92 -10.22
N PRO A 13 20.37 -2.17 -9.12
CA PRO A 13 21.69 -1.65 -8.76
C PRO A 13 22.66 -2.81 -8.68
N VAL A 14 23.79 -2.71 -9.38
CA VAL A 14 24.77 -3.80 -9.47
C VAL A 14 25.20 -4.25 -8.07
N HIS A 15 25.28 -3.33 -7.12
CA HIS A 15 25.61 -3.62 -5.71
C HIS A 15 24.51 -4.39 -4.97
N LEU A 16 23.24 -4.35 -5.39
CA LEU A 16 22.20 -5.20 -4.83
C LEU A 16 22.25 -6.63 -5.40
N ASP A 17 22.85 -6.83 -6.58
CA ASP A 17 22.95 -8.15 -7.21
C ASP A 17 24.24 -8.90 -6.85
N THR A 18 25.36 -8.17 -6.87
CA THR A 18 26.72 -8.73 -6.80
C THR A 18 27.23 -8.91 -5.38
N TYR A 19 26.70 -8.14 -4.42
CA TYR A 19 27.32 -8.02 -3.09
C TYR A 19 26.88 -9.08 -2.06
N GLY A 20 26.09 -10.07 -2.48
CA GLY A 20 25.66 -11.19 -1.62
C GLY A 20 24.74 -10.81 -0.45
N PHE A 21 24.47 -9.52 -0.26
CA PHE A 21 23.65 -8.98 0.84
C PHE A 21 22.19 -9.44 0.78
N LEU A 22 21.64 -9.52 -0.45
CA LEU A 22 20.33 -10.06 -0.71
C LEU A 22 20.44 -11.53 -1.13
N ASN A 23 19.57 -12.39 -0.61
CA ASN A 23 19.45 -13.77 -1.10
C ASN A 23 18.65 -13.84 -2.41
N GLU A 24 18.64 -15.02 -3.03
CA GLU A 24 17.95 -15.19 -4.33
C GLU A 24 16.43 -14.98 -4.26
N ASP A 25 15.79 -15.27 -3.12
CA ASP A 25 14.35 -15.01 -2.94
C ASP A 25 14.07 -13.50 -2.92
N GLU A 26 14.87 -12.73 -2.17
CA GLU A 26 14.81 -11.27 -2.07
C GLU A 26 15.07 -10.61 -3.43
N LYS A 27 16.11 -11.07 -4.14
CA LYS A 27 16.41 -10.59 -5.51
C LYS A 27 15.26 -10.90 -6.47
N SER A 28 14.69 -12.10 -6.40
CA SER A 28 13.58 -12.51 -7.26
C SER A 28 12.32 -11.66 -7.03
N VAL A 29 12.00 -11.37 -5.77
CA VAL A 29 10.90 -10.45 -5.41
C VAL A 29 11.19 -9.04 -5.95
N LEU A 30 12.39 -8.50 -5.72
CA LEU A 30 12.75 -7.17 -6.20
C LEU A 30 12.69 -7.03 -7.72
N ARG A 31 13.32 -7.96 -8.46
CA ARG A 31 13.31 -7.97 -9.92
C ARG A 31 11.87 -8.01 -10.45
N CYS A 32 11.00 -8.76 -9.78
CA CYS A 32 9.60 -8.82 -10.12
C CYS A 32 8.89 -7.47 -9.92
N LEU A 33 9.08 -6.84 -8.77
CA LEU A 33 8.48 -5.53 -8.46
C LEU A 33 8.98 -4.42 -9.41
N ILE A 34 10.28 -4.42 -9.73
CA ILE A 34 10.87 -3.49 -10.71
C ILE A 34 10.22 -3.68 -12.09
N ARG A 35 10.02 -4.93 -12.52
CA ARG A 35 9.37 -5.24 -13.80
C ARG A 35 7.91 -4.77 -13.84
N LEU A 36 7.20 -4.85 -12.70
CA LEU A 36 5.82 -4.38 -12.57
C LEU A 36 5.73 -2.85 -12.58
N GLY A 37 6.74 -2.17 -12.02
CA GLY A 37 6.80 -0.70 -11.93
C GLY A 37 5.59 -0.14 -11.18
N ASP A 38 4.99 0.92 -11.70
CA ASP A 38 3.83 1.61 -11.10
C ASP A 38 2.57 0.74 -10.95
N ARG A 39 2.53 -0.45 -11.56
CA ARG A 39 1.42 -1.38 -11.32
C ARG A 39 1.49 -1.97 -9.92
N GLY A 40 2.70 -2.06 -9.36
CA GLY A 40 2.96 -2.80 -8.14
C GLY A 40 2.52 -4.26 -8.22
N TRP A 41 2.68 -4.97 -7.12
CA TRP A 41 2.17 -6.32 -6.93
C TRP A 41 0.99 -6.29 -5.98
N PHE A 42 -0.15 -6.84 -6.38
CA PHE A 42 -1.37 -6.86 -5.56
C PHE A 42 -1.99 -8.27 -5.40
N TYR A 43 -1.36 -9.32 -5.93
CA TYR A 43 -1.88 -10.69 -5.80
C TYR A 43 -1.52 -11.30 -4.45
N GLY A 44 -2.38 -12.18 -3.93
CA GLY A 44 -2.12 -12.91 -2.68
C GLY A 44 -0.84 -13.76 -2.72
N ASP A 45 -0.21 -13.91 -1.55
CA ASP A 45 1.10 -14.54 -1.37
C ASP A 45 1.22 -15.93 -1.99
N LYS A 46 0.14 -16.74 -1.98
CA LYS A 46 0.16 -18.10 -2.55
C LYS A 46 0.40 -18.09 -4.06
N LYS A 47 -0.22 -17.17 -4.81
CA LYS A 47 -0.05 -17.06 -6.26
C LYS A 47 1.33 -16.52 -6.61
N LEU A 48 1.82 -15.56 -5.83
CA LEU A 48 3.15 -14.99 -5.95
C LEU A 48 4.24 -16.04 -5.71
N ALA A 49 4.14 -16.76 -4.59
CA ALA A 49 5.04 -17.84 -4.21
C ALA A 49 5.16 -18.87 -5.34
N LYS A 50 4.01 -19.33 -5.86
CA LYS A 50 3.97 -20.27 -7.00
C LYS A 50 4.65 -19.71 -8.25
N ASN A 51 4.38 -18.46 -8.61
CA ASN A 51 4.94 -17.85 -9.82
C ASN A 51 6.45 -17.62 -9.74
N LEU A 52 6.98 -17.32 -8.55
CA LEU A 52 8.41 -17.14 -8.33
C LEU A 52 9.15 -18.45 -7.99
N GLY A 53 8.43 -19.55 -7.76
CA GLY A 53 9.03 -20.81 -7.29
C GLY A 53 9.56 -20.73 -5.85
N ILE A 54 9.06 -19.79 -5.05
CA ILE A 54 9.51 -19.52 -3.67
C ILE A 54 8.48 -20.07 -2.70
N GLY A 55 8.90 -20.68 -1.59
CA GLY A 55 7.96 -21.08 -0.53
C GLY A 55 7.26 -19.88 0.09
N VAL A 56 5.97 -19.99 0.45
CA VAL A 56 5.18 -18.85 1.00
C VAL A 56 5.86 -18.19 2.20
N TYR A 57 6.48 -18.98 3.08
CA TYR A 57 7.27 -18.47 4.20
C TYR A 57 8.47 -17.62 3.75
N HIS A 58 9.25 -18.13 2.79
CA HIS A 58 10.42 -17.46 2.26
C HIS A 58 10.05 -16.17 1.52
N LEU A 59 8.94 -16.20 0.78
CA LEU A 59 8.38 -15.00 0.16
C LEU A 59 8.01 -13.94 1.20
N ARG A 60 7.31 -14.32 2.27
CA ARG A 60 6.93 -13.40 3.35
C ARG A 60 8.16 -12.81 4.03
N ARG A 61 9.13 -13.65 4.37
CA ARG A 61 10.42 -13.23 4.92
C ARG A 61 11.14 -12.23 4.00
N ALA A 62 11.20 -12.54 2.71
CA ALA A 62 11.82 -11.68 1.70
C ALA A 62 11.15 -10.31 1.65
N LYS A 63 9.81 -10.25 1.58
CA LYS A 63 9.05 -8.98 1.61
C LYS A 63 9.39 -8.15 2.85
N LEU A 64 9.38 -8.76 4.03
CA LEU A 64 9.68 -8.04 5.29
C LEU A 64 11.11 -7.51 5.32
N ARG A 65 12.10 -8.32 4.92
CA ARG A 65 13.50 -7.89 4.85
C ARG A 65 13.67 -6.72 3.88
N LEU A 66 13.10 -6.85 2.68
CA LEU A 66 13.12 -5.79 1.68
C LEU A 66 12.44 -4.51 2.14
N HIS A 67 11.38 -4.62 2.96
CA HIS A 67 10.69 -3.49 3.54
C HIS A 67 11.55 -2.77 4.60
N VAL A 68 12.19 -3.52 5.51
CA VAL A 68 13.13 -2.94 6.51
C VAL A 68 14.32 -2.24 5.85
N LEU A 69 14.77 -2.76 4.70
CA LEU A 69 15.82 -2.15 3.89
C LEU A 69 15.37 -0.93 3.10
N GLY A 70 14.08 -0.57 3.14
CA GLY A 70 13.51 0.55 2.38
C GLY A 70 13.50 0.32 0.86
N LEU A 71 13.70 -0.92 0.41
CA LEU A 71 13.76 -1.27 -1.02
C LEU A 71 12.38 -1.52 -1.63
N ILE A 72 11.38 -1.76 -0.78
CA ILE A 72 9.98 -1.83 -1.19
C ILE A 72 9.13 -0.90 -0.33
N ARG A 73 8.17 -0.24 -0.99
CA ARG A 73 7.08 0.46 -0.31
C ARG A 73 5.81 -0.38 -0.37
N ILE A 74 5.04 -0.32 0.70
CA ILE A 74 3.78 -1.04 0.82
C ILE A 74 2.68 0.01 0.92
N GLU A 75 1.71 -0.07 0.03
CA GLU A 75 0.53 0.79 0.07
C GLU A 75 -0.68 -0.06 0.44
N LYS A 76 -1.38 0.35 1.50
CA LYS A 76 -2.63 -0.27 1.92
C LYS A 76 -3.74 0.11 0.96
N ARG A 77 -4.43 -0.89 0.41
CA ARG A 77 -5.56 -0.77 -0.51
C ARG A 77 -6.82 -1.37 0.14
N GLY A 78 -7.38 -0.68 1.13
CA GLY A 78 -8.52 -1.18 1.91
C GLY A 78 -8.08 -1.98 3.15
N SER A 79 -8.98 -2.76 3.75
CA SER A 79 -8.75 -3.40 5.05
C SER A 79 -7.65 -4.47 5.03
N GLN A 80 -7.56 -5.27 3.96
CA GLN A 80 -6.69 -6.47 3.91
C GLN A 80 -5.84 -6.61 2.64
N ASN A 81 -5.94 -5.67 1.70
CA ASN A 81 -5.14 -5.75 0.47
C ASN A 81 -3.97 -4.78 0.54
N TYR A 82 -2.77 -5.30 0.27
CA TYR A 82 -1.55 -4.51 0.16
C TYR A 82 -1.06 -4.55 -1.28
N ILE A 83 -0.64 -3.40 -1.79
CA ILE A 83 0.12 -3.31 -3.02
C ILE A 83 1.57 -3.04 -2.66
N TYR A 84 2.45 -3.90 -3.17
CA TYR A 84 3.89 -3.77 -2.97
C TYR A 84 4.48 -3.10 -4.20
N PHE A 85 5.35 -2.13 -4.00
CA PHE A 85 6.08 -1.46 -5.08
C PHE A 85 7.57 -1.47 -4.79
N PHE A 86 8.37 -1.47 -5.83
CA PHE A 86 9.77 -1.13 -5.70
C PHE A 86 9.89 0.34 -5.30
N GLN A 87 10.77 0.63 -4.34
CA GLN A 87 11.08 2.01 -3.97
C GLN A 87 12.19 2.54 -4.88
N ASP A 88 11.82 3.42 -5.81
CA ASP A 88 12.72 4.01 -6.80
C ASP A 88 13.55 5.18 -6.25
N ASP A 89 13.09 5.82 -5.18
CA ASP A 89 13.87 6.83 -4.46
C ASP A 89 14.96 6.20 -3.57
N ILE A 90 16.21 6.28 -4.03
CA ILE A 90 17.40 5.77 -3.35
C ILE A 90 17.63 6.41 -1.97
N GLN A 91 17.15 7.63 -1.74
CA GLN A 91 17.31 8.30 -0.44
C GLN A 91 16.50 7.61 0.67
N CYS A 92 15.49 6.83 0.30
CA CYS A 92 14.68 6.07 1.24
C CYS A 92 15.28 4.70 1.59
N TRP A 93 16.37 4.29 0.95
CA TRP A 93 16.97 3.00 1.20
C TRP A 93 17.80 3.00 2.48
N ARG A 94 17.73 1.90 3.21
CA ARG A 94 18.44 1.67 4.47
C ARG A 94 19.31 0.43 4.34
N LEU A 95 20.42 0.57 3.63
CA LEU A 95 21.37 -0.51 3.39
C LEU A 95 22.52 -0.45 4.41
N THR A 96 23.53 -1.30 4.25
CA THR A 96 24.72 -1.23 5.09
C THR A 96 25.63 -0.08 4.70
N GLU A 97 26.46 0.39 5.63
CA GLU A 97 27.44 1.47 5.40
C GLU A 97 28.30 1.20 4.15
N ASN A 98 28.75 -0.04 3.98
CA ASN A 98 29.55 -0.46 2.84
C ASN A 98 28.81 -0.29 1.51
N ILE A 99 27.55 -0.73 1.44
CA ILE A 99 26.75 -0.64 0.21
C ILE A 99 26.38 0.83 -0.07
N ASN A 100 26.00 1.60 0.95
CA ASN A 100 25.72 3.02 0.79
C ASN A 100 26.94 3.80 0.30
N ALA A 101 28.14 3.51 0.81
CA ALA A 101 29.37 4.13 0.33
C ALA A 101 29.65 3.82 -1.15
N LYS A 102 29.37 2.58 -1.59
CA LYS A 102 29.51 2.19 -3.01
C LYS A 102 28.50 2.88 -3.91
N LEU A 103 27.25 2.96 -3.47
CA LEU A 103 26.20 3.68 -4.19
C LEU A 103 26.55 5.17 -4.29
N GLN A 104 27.09 5.75 -3.23
CA GLN A 104 27.55 7.15 -3.20
C GLN A 104 28.62 7.41 -4.26
N VAL A 105 29.65 6.55 -4.32
CA VAL A 105 30.73 6.64 -5.32
C VAL A 105 30.19 6.51 -6.74
N ASP A 106 29.27 5.60 -7.00
CA ASP A 106 28.70 5.43 -8.34
C ASP A 106 27.81 6.61 -8.74
N HIS A 107 27.03 7.15 -7.80
CA HIS A 107 26.17 8.30 -8.02
C HIS A 107 26.99 9.58 -8.32
N GLU A 108 28.12 9.75 -7.64
CA GLU A 108 29.09 10.82 -7.93
C GLU A 108 29.73 10.65 -9.31
N LYS A 109 30.15 9.43 -9.67
CA LYS A 109 30.71 9.12 -11.00
C LYS A 109 29.72 9.38 -12.13
N MET A 110 28.42 9.23 -11.87
CA MET A 110 27.35 9.56 -12.82
C MET A 110 27.06 11.07 -12.90
N GLY A 111 27.73 11.91 -12.10
CA GLY A 111 27.52 13.36 -12.08
C GLY A 111 26.23 13.78 -11.37
N LEU A 112 25.63 12.90 -10.55
CA LEU A 112 24.35 13.14 -9.88
C LEU A 112 24.52 13.75 -8.47
N GLY A 113 25.76 13.99 -8.04
CA GLY A 113 26.08 14.63 -6.76
C GLY A 113 25.98 13.70 -5.55
N ARG A 114 25.85 14.29 -4.35
CA ARG A 114 25.80 13.54 -3.09
C ARG A 114 24.40 12.99 -2.81
N ILE A 115 24.30 11.73 -2.38
CA ILE A 115 23.04 11.16 -1.90
C ILE A 115 22.86 11.56 -0.44
N GLU A 116 21.72 12.19 -0.14
CA GLU A 116 21.28 12.46 1.22
C GLU A 116 20.30 11.36 1.65
N PHE A 117 20.81 10.32 2.31
CA PHE A 117 19.97 9.25 2.84
C PHE A 117 19.10 9.76 4.00
N LYS A 118 17.81 9.41 3.99
CA LYS A 118 16.83 9.82 5.00
C LYS A 118 16.96 9.07 6.33
N THR A 119 17.67 7.95 6.34
CA THR A 119 17.80 7.08 7.50
C THR A 119 19.24 6.61 7.62
N GLU A 120 19.71 6.47 8.86
CA GLU A 120 21.05 5.95 9.12
C GLU A 120 21.20 4.50 8.62
N PRO A 121 22.31 4.19 7.93
CA PRO A 121 22.59 2.86 7.44
C PRO A 121 22.83 1.85 8.57
N PHE A 122 22.73 0.57 8.23
CA PHE A 122 23.18 -0.48 9.13
C PHE A 122 24.71 -0.56 9.12
N LYS A 123 25.33 -0.53 10.31
CA LYS A 123 26.78 -0.74 10.48
C LYS A 123 27.34 -1.97 9.75
N SER A 124 26.59 -3.08 9.72
CA SER A 124 27.00 -4.33 9.07
C SER A 124 25.81 -5.23 8.73
N ASP A 125 26.04 -6.30 7.97
CA ASP A 125 25.05 -7.33 7.69
C ASP A 125 24.54 -8.00 8.98
N GLU A 126 25.43 -8.23 9.95
CA GLU A 126 25.07 -8.76 11.27
C GLU A 126 24.17 -7.80 12.04
N HIS A 127 24.47 -6.49 12.01
CA HIS A 127 23.63 -5.49 12.63
C HIS A 127 22.22 -5.47 12.04
N PHE A 128 22.11 -5.57 10.70
CA PHE A 128 20.82 -5.70 10.04
C PHE A 128 20.10 -6.99 10.44
N ASN A 129 20.78 -8.14 10.43
CA ASN A 129 20.17 -9.43 10.77
C ASN A 129 19.70 -9.48 12.23
N ASN A 130 20.45 -8.90 13.17
CA ASN A 130 20.05 -8.77 14.57
C ASN A 130 18.82 -7.88 14.72
N TYR A 131 18.82 -6.72 14.06
CA TYR A 131 17.67 -5.82 14.04
C TYR A 131 16.42 -6.51 13.46
N PHE A 132 16.59 -7.23 12.34
CA PHE A 132 15.51 -7.98 11.71
C PHE A 132 14.98 -9.11 12.61
N ALA A 133 15.87 -9.85 13.28
CA ALA A 133 15.47 -10.94 14.17
C ALA A 133 14.74 -10.44 15.42
N GLN A 134 15.11 -9.27 15.94
CA GLN A 134 14.39 -8.62 17.05
C GLN A 134 12.99 -8.17 16.62
N MET A 135 12.88 -7.58 15.44
CA MET A 135 11.59 -7.12 14.88
C MET A 135 10.69 -8.28 14.46
N PHE A 136 11.26 -9.34 13.90
CA PHE A 136 10.52 -10.44 13.27
C PHE A 136 11.09 -11.80 13.69
N SER A 137 10.96 -12.12 14.98
CA SER A 137 11.54 -13.33 15.59
C SER A 137 11.13 -14.63 14.90
N LYS A 138 9.87 -14.74 14.45
CA LYS A 138 9.35 -15.90 13.67
C LYS A 138 10.07 -16.11 12.32
N PHE A 139 10.70 -15.06 11.79
CA PHE A 139 11.44 -15.08 10.51
C PHE A 139 12.96 -15.06 10.68
N ALA A 140 13.47 -15.04 11.92
CA ALA A 140 14.90 -14.91 12.21
C ALA A 140 15.73 -16.06 11.58
N ASN A 141 15.29 -17.30 11.74
CA ASN A 141 16.13 -18.48 11.44
C ASN A 141 16.19 -18.91 9.96
N GLY A 142 15.52 -18.20 9.04
CA GLY A 142 15.61 -18.44 7.58
C GLY A 142 15.13 -19.81 7.07
N ARG A 143 14.86 -20.77 7.97
CA ARG A 143 14.34 -22.11 7.71
C ARG A 143 13.10 -22.31 8.57
N LYS A 144 11.96 -22.64 7.96
CA LYS A 144 10.73 -22.97 8.70
C LYS A 144 10.79 -24.43 9.14
N GLY A 145 10.56 -24.69 10.43
CA GLY A 145 10.15 -26.03 10.89
C GLY A 145 8.79 -26.38 10.27
N ARG A 146 8.57 -27.67 9.95
CA ARG A 146 7.29 -28.15 9.40
C ARG A 146 6.21 -28.13 10.50
N SER A 147 5.48 -27.02 10.63
CA SER A 147 4.23 -26.93 11.41
C SER A 147 3.06 -26.69 10.46
N GLN A 148 1.99 -27.48 10.60
CA GLN A 148 0.81 -27.51 9.71
C GLN A 148 -0.24 -26.43 9.99
N ASN A 149 -0.13 -25.64 11.07
CA ASN A 149 -1.19 -24.72 11.50
C ASN A 149 -0.91 -23.21 11.30
N ASP A 150 0.30 -22.82 10.90
CA ASP A 150 0.73 -21.41 11.03
C ASP A 150 0.35 -20.49 9.86
N ASP A 151 -0.26 -21.01 8.79
CA ASP A 151 -0.49 -20.19 7.57
C ASP A 151 -1.54 -19.09 7.77
N VAL A 152 -2.41 -19.22 8.79
CA VAL A 152 -3.48 -18.27 9.16
C VAL A 152 -2.98 -17.21 10.15
N GLU A 153 -2.23 -17.60 11.20
CA GLU A 153 -1.66 -16.65 12.19
C GLU A 153 -0.69 -15.65 11.54
N ILE A 154 0.11 -16.11 10.57
CA ILE A 154 1.12 -15.27 9.91
C ILE A 154 0.48 -14.19 9.02
N VAL A 155 -0.78 -14.34 8.59
CA VAL A 155 -1.48 -13.32 7.77
C VAL A 155 -1.94 -12.13 8.62
N GLN A 156 -2.47 -12.39 9.82
CA GLN A 156 -2.98 -11.36 10.72
C GLN A 156 -1.86 -10.52 11.38
N GLU A 157 -0.69 -11.12 11.65
CA GLU A 157 0.44 -10.37 12.21
C GLU A 157 1.17 -9.49 11.17
N LEU A 158 1.27 -9.95 9.90
CA LEU A 158 1.76 -9.10 8.80
C LEU A 158 0.87 -7.85 8.63
N GLU A 159 -0.44 -8.00 8.87
CA GLU A 159 -1.41 -6.91 8.87
C GLU A 159 -1.22 -5.93 10.04
N ALA A 160 -0.89 -6.43 11.24
CA ALA A 160 -0.62 -5.59 12.42
C ALA A 160 0.72 -4.83 12.31
N GLU A 161 1.79 -5.48 11.84
CA GLU A 161 3.13 -4.89 11.79
C GLU A 161 3.36 -3.97 10.59
N ILE A 162 2.73 -4.23 9.43
CA ILE A 162 2.70 -3.26 8.32
C ILE A 162 1.85 -2.03 8.71
N SER A 163 0.78 -2.22 9.49
CA SER A 163 -0.01 -1.11 10.01
C SER A 163 0.77 -0.21 10.98
N LEU A 164 1.71 -0.78 11.75
CA LEU A 164 2.58 -0.05 12.70
C LEU A 164 3.62 0.87 12.04
N GLN A 165 3.93 0.71 10.74
CA GLN A 165 4.89 1.56 10.02
C GLN A 165 4.29 2.44 8.91
N THR A 166 3.00 2.30 8.60
CA THR A 166 2.28 3.33 7.82
C THR A 166 2.30 4.63 8.62
N PRO A 167 2.68 5.79 8.04
CA PRO A 167 2.51 7.04 8.75
C PRO A 167 1.04 7.13 9.10
N VAL A 168 0.75 7.30 10.39
CA VAL A 168 -0.57 7.67 10.93
C VAL A 168 -1.07 8.81 10.05
N ARG A 169 -1.83 8.47 9.00
CA ARG A 169 -2.44 9.44 8.09
C ARG A 169 -3.65 9.96 8.83
N LYS A 170 -3.35 10.87 9.77
CA LYS A 170 -4.22 11.70 10.59
C LYS A 170 -5.69 11.59 10.16
N PHE A 171 -6.43 10.63 10.72
CA PHE A 171 -7.87 10.51 10.50
C PHE A 171 -8.58 11.84 10.81
N LYS A 172 -8.02 12.62 11.74
CA LYS A 172 -8.33 14.04 11.95
C LYS A 172 -8.47 14.87 10.66
N VAL A 173 -7.49 14.80 9.75
CA VAL A 173 -7.51 15.54 8.47
C VAL A 173 -8.56 14.97 7.51
N LEU A 174 -8.80 13.66 7.54
CA LEU A 174 -9.85 13.04 6.72
C LEU A 174 -11.24 13.48 7.19
N THR A 175 -11.46 13.52 8.51
CA THR A 175 -12.70 14.00 9.13
C THR A 175 -12.96 15.46 8.78
N GLU A 176 -11.94 16.33 8.86
CA GLU A 176 -12.06 17.74 8.45
C GLU A 176 -12.45 17.88 6.96
N LYS A 177 -11.94 16.99 6.10
CA LYS A 177 -12.26 17.00 4.66
C LYS A 177 -13.65 16.45 4.32
N LEU A 178 -14.28 15.66 5.20
CA LEU A 178 -15.63 15.15 4.97
C LEU A 178 -16.69 16.25 4.93
N GLU A 179 -16.44 17.39 5.57
CA GLU A 179 -17.37 18.52 5.56
C GLU A 179 -17.54 19.14 4.16
N ALA A 180 -16.47 19.19 3.38
CA ALA A 180 -16.47 19.76 2.03
C ALA A 180 -16.46 18.69 0.92
N ALA A 181 -16.59 17.40 1.28
CA ALA A 181 -16.51 16.31 0.32
C ALA A 181 -17.78 16.23 -0.55
N HIS A 182 -17.59 15.91 -1.83
CA HIS A 182 -18.69 15.68 -2.76
C HIS A 182 -19.53 14.45 -2.33
N PRO A 183 -20.87 14.45 -2.48
CA PRO A 183 -21.72 13.33 -2.04
C PRO A 183 -21.29 11.97 -2.59
N THR A 184 -20.94 11.88 -3.87
CA THR A 184 -20.42 10.64 -4.48
C THR A 184 -19.08 10.20 -3.89
N LYS A 185 -18.24 11.14 -3.43
CA LYS A 185 -16.98 10.81 -2.76
C LYS A 185 -17.24 10.28 -1.34
N ILE A 186 -18.20 10.87 -0.62
CA ILE A 186 -18.65 10.38 0.69
C ILE A 186 -19.20 8.95 0.55
N LEU A 187 -20.04 8.68 -0.45
CA LEU A 187 -20.56 7.32 -0.70
C LEU A 187 -19.43 6.34 -1.08
N SER A 188 -18.49 6.74 -1.94
CA SER A 188 -17.32 5.93 -2.27
C SER A 188 -16.55 5.53 -1.01
N ASP A 189 -16.22 6.51 -0.16
CA ASP A 189 -15.45 6.27 1.05
C ASP A 189 -16.26 5.41 2.03
N TYR A 190 -17.57 5.67 2.17
CA TYR A 190 -18.47 4.83 2.97
C TYR A 190 -18.43 3.36 2.57
N PHE A 191 -18.55 3.05 1.27
CA PHE A 191 -18.50 1.66 0.79
C PHE A 191 -17.12 1.02 0.99
N ASN A 192 -16.03 1.80 0.89
CA ASN A 192 -14.68 1.31 1.16
C ASN A 192 -14.43 1.00 2.65
N TYR A 193 -15.08 1.73 3.57
CA TYR A 193 -14.95 1.59 5.02
C TYR A 193 -16.13 0.88 5.69
N ARG A 194 -17.10 0.37 4.90
CA ARG A 194 -18.32 -0.28 5.43
C ARG A 194 -18.04 -1.46 6.36
N PRO A 195 -17.05 -2.34 6.11
CA PRO A 195 -16.68 -3.37 7.08
C PRO A 195 -16.28 -2.79 8.44
N GLN A 196 -15.42 -1.78 8.47
CA GLN A 196 -14.95 -1.15 9.71
C GLN A 196 -16.07 -0.39 10.44
N ILE A 197 -16.99 0.23 9.70
CA ILE A 197 -18.19 0.84 10.27
C ILE A 197 -19.09 -0.23 10.90
N ASN A 198 -19.26 -1.38 10.25
CA ASN A 198 -20.03 -2.50 10.79
C ASN A 198 -19.35 -3.08 12.04
N ASP A 199 -18.03 -3.24 12.03
CA ASP A 199 -17.26 -3.71 13.18
C ASP A 199 -17.38 -2.73 14.37
N LEU A 200 -17.37 -1.42 14.10
CA LEU A 200 -17.59 -0.40 15.12
C LEU A 200 -19.00 -0.48 15.75
N LYS A 201 -20.03 -0.73 14.93
CA LYS A 201 -21.44 -0.79 15.35
C LYS A 201 -21.83 -2.11 16.00
N TYR A 202 -21.33 -3.22 15.48
CA TYR A 202 -21.84 -4.56 15.73
C TYR A 202 -20.76 -5.60 16.03
N GLY A 203 -19.47 -5.26 15.85
CA GLY A 203 -18.36 -6.17 16.06
C GLY A 203 -17.90 -6.25 17.52
N ASP A 204 -17.25 -7.37 17.85
CA ASP A 204 -16.68 -7.65 19.17
C ASP A 204 -15.35 -6.89 19.40
N THR A 205 -14.63 -6.59 18.32
CA THR A 205 -13.37 -5.82 18.33
C THR A 205 -13.59 -4.44 17.73
N LYS A 206 -13.51 -3.41 18.58
CA LYS A 206 -13.63 -2.01 18.16
C LYS A 206 -12.26 -1.40 17.84
N PRO A 207 -12.17 -0.45 16.88
CA PRO A 207 -10.98 0.37 16.70
C PRO A 207 -10.57 1.04 18.02
N THR A 208 -9.28 1.11 18.30
CA THR A 208 -8.74 1.76 19.52
C THR A 208 -8.31 3.20 19.29
N ASP A 209 -8.17 3.65 18.04
CA ASP A 209 -7.77 5.02 17.70
C ASP A 209 -8.98 5.96 17.75
N PRO A 210 -9.00 6.97 18.65
CA PRO A 210 -10.10 7.94 18.75
C PRO A 210 -10.35 8.74 17.47
N ASP A 211 -9.30 9.06 16.70
CA ASP A 211 -9.47 9.82 15.46
C ASP A 211 -10.09 8.93 14.36
N GLU A 212 -9.76 7.64 14.34
CA GLU A 212 -10.38 6.64 13.44
C GLU A 212 -11.86 6.45 13.77
N ILE A 213 -12.20 6.24 15.05
CA ILE A 213 -13.59 6.11 15.50
C ILE A 213 -14.40 7.32 15.03
N ARG A 214 -13.90 8.53 15.32
CA ARG A 214 -14.56 9.78 14.94
C ARG A 214 -14.77 9.90 13.44
N TYR A 215 -13.77 9.50 12.64
CA TYR A 215 -13.87 9.51 11.18
C TYR A 215 -14.97 8.56 10.70
N LEU A 216 -14.98 7.31 11.20
CA LEU A 216 -15.95 6.29 10.79
C LEU A 216 -17.38 6.67 11.17
N GLU A 217 -17.61 7.21 12.37
CA GLU A 217 -18.92 7.71 12.81
C GLU A 217 -19.39 8.89 11.94
N THR A 218 -18.50 9.83 11.63
CA THR A 218 -18.81 10.99 10.79
C THR A 218 -19.15 10.56 9.36
N LEU A 219 -18.38 9.61 8.82
CA LEU A 219 -18.58 9.06 7.49
C LEU A 219 -19.91 8.32 7.36
N ASP A 220 -20.23 7.47 8.34
CA ASP A 220 -21.49 6.73 8.39
C ASP A 220 -22.71 7.66 8.48
N SER A 221 -22.66 8.66 9.37
CA SER A 221 -23.74 9.65 9.53
C SER A 221 -23.98 10.46 8.24
N LYS A 222 -22.91 10.93 7.59
CA LYS A 222 -23.02 11.67 6.32
C LYS A 222 -23.54 10.79 5.19
N ALA A 223 -23.09 9.54 5.10
CA ALA A 223 -23.56 8.60 4.08
C ALA A 223 -25.04 8.25 4.29
N ASP A 224 -25.48 7.99 5.52
CA ASP A 224 -26.89 7.73 5.86
C ASP A 224 -27.77 8.91 5.46
N LYS A 225 -27.34 10.14 5.73
CA LYS A 225 -28.05 11.35 5.28
C LYS A 225 -28.22 11.39 3.76
N ILE A 226 -27.15 11.12 3.00
CA ILE A 226 -27.18 11.11 1.53
C ILE A 226 -28.10 9.99 1.01
N ILE A 227 -28.10 8.82 1.65
CA ILE A 227 -28.93 7.69 1.24
C ILE A 227 -30.41 7.93 1.53
N ARG A 228 -30.76 8.57 2.65
CA ARG A 228 -32.14 8.88 3.03
C ARG A 228 -32.74 10.01 2.22
N GLU A 229 -31.95 11.04 1.94
CA GLU A 229 -32.38 12.26 1.26
C GLU A 229 -31.54 12.54 0.00
N PRO A 230 -31.55 11.63 -1.00
CA PRO A 230 -30.73 11.82 -2.19
C PRO A 230 -31.33 12.87 -3.12
N ASP A 231 -30.46 13.74 -3.65
CA ASP A 231 -30.81 14.58 -4.81
C ASP A 231 -31.02 13.72 -6.08
N GLU A 232 -31.59 14.31 -7.13
CA GLU A 232 -31.93 13.57 -8.36
C GLU A 232 -30.73 12.90 -9.01
N LYS A 233 -29.56 13.54 -8.98
CA LYS A 233 -28.32 12.98 -9.56
C LYS A 233 -27.80 11.81 -8.72
N THR A 234 -27.94 11.92 -7.40
CA THR A 234 -27.51 10.91 -6.43
C THR A 234 -28.45 9.71 -6.43
N LYS A 235 -29.75 9.89 -6.68
CA LYS A 235 -30.71 8.78 -6.86
C LYS A 235 -30.26 7.82 -7.97
N LEU A 236 -29.89 8.34 -9.14
CA LEU A 236 -29.40 7.51 -10.25
C LEU A 236 -28.14 6.71 -9.88
N ILE A 237 -27.25 7.32 -9.08
CA ILE A 237 -26.05 6.65 -8.58
C ILE A 237 -26.42 5.55 -7.58
N LEU A 238 -27.37 5.81 -6.67
CA LEU A 238 -27.84 4.83 -5.70
C LEU A 238 -28.59 3.66 -6.35
N ASP A 239 -29.32 3.90 -7.43
CA ASP A 239 -29.97 2.85 -8.22
C ASP A 239 -28.92 1.91 -8.84
N GLU A 240 -27.86 2.46 -9.43
CA GLU A 240 -26.73 1.68 -9.96
C GLU A 240 -26.00 0.92 -8.83
N VAL A 241 -25.81 1.54 -7.66
CA VAL A 241 -25.25 0.87 -6.48
C VAL A 241 -26.11 -0.32 -6.07
N GLN A 242 -27.43 -0.17 -6.00
CA GLN A 242 -28.33 -1.27 -5.65
C GLN A 242 -28.29 -2.38 -6.71
N PHE A 243 -28.24 -2.02 -7.99
CA PHE A 243 -28.09 -2.99 -9.06
C PHE A 243 -26.81 -3.82 -8.92
N ARG A 244 -25.67 -3.17 -8.65
CA ARG A 244 -24.36 -3.82 -8.44
C ARG A 244 -24.37 -4.77 -7.25
N ILE A 245 -24.94 -4.32 -6.13
CA ILE A 245 -25.08 -5.17 -4.93
C ILE A 245 -25.92 -6.41 -5.24
N LYS A 246 -27.01 -6.28 -6.02
CA LYS A 246 -27.83 -7.41 -6.45
C LYS A 246 -27.09 -8.38 -7.38
N GLN A 247 -26.12 -7.89 -8.16
CA GLN A 247 -25.24 -8.73 -8.98
C GLN A 247 -24.14 -9.43 -8.18
N GLY A 248 -24.02 -9.14 -6.88
CA GLY A 248 -23.03 -9.75 -6.00
C GLY A 248 -21.71 -8.98 -5.91
N ASP A 249 -21.64 -7.74 -6.44
CA ASP A 249 -20.46 -6.90 -6.28
C ASP A 249 -20.19 -6.63 -4.80
N SER A 250 -18.92 -6.77 -4.41
CA SER A 250 -18.46 -6.46 -3.06
C SER A 250 -18.55 -4.96 -2.75
N ASN A 251 -18.63 -4.58 -1.47
CA ASN A 251 -18.60 -3.18 -1.05
C ASN A 251 -17.41 -2.41 -1.65
N PHE A 252 -16.26 -3.08 -1.81
CA PHE A 252 -15.09 -2.48 -2.44
C PHE A 252 -15.28 -2.20 -3.93
N GLU A 253 -15.87 -3.13 -4.69
CA GLU A 253 -16.14 -2.94 -6.12
C GLU A 253 -17.11 -1.78 -6.36
N VAL A 254 -18.13 -1.67 -5.49
CA VAL A 254 -19.04 -0.52 -5.45
C VAL A 254 -18.29 0.77 -5.14
N GLY A 255 -17.41 0.78 -4.13
CA GLY A 255 -16.59 1.95 -3.77
C GLY A 255 -15.69 2.41 -4.92
N VAL A 256 -15.04 1.48 -5.64
CA VAL A 256 -14.21 1.78 -6.81
C VAL A 256 -15.03 2.37 -7.96
N MET A 257 -16.23 1.84 -8.20
CA MET A 257 -17.14 2.37 -9.21
C MET A 257 -17.55 3.81 -8.88
N LEU A 258 -17.90 4.10 -7.63
CA LEU A 258 -18.26 5.44 -7.17
C LEU A 258 -17.08 6.42 -7.28
N ASP A 259 -15.86 6.01 -6.95
CA ASP A 259 -14.67 6.86 -7.10
C ASP A 259 -14.41 7.20 -8.59
N LYS A 260 -14.69 6.28 -9.52
CA LYS A 260 -14.62 6.54 -10.96
C LYS A 260 -15.70 7.53 -11.43
N ILE A 261 -16.92 7.42 -10.92
CA ILE A 261 -18.00 8.38 -11.22
C ILE A 261 -17.61 9.76 -10.71
N TYR A 262 -17.17 9.86 -9.45
CA TYR A 262 -16.72 11.11 -8.85
C TYR A 262 -15.60 11.79 -9.64
N ARG A 263 -14.54 11.05 -10.02
CA ARG A 263 -13.45 11.59 -10.84
C ARG A 263 -13.92 12.09 -12.21
N SER A 264 -14.92 11.43 -12.79
CA SER A 264 -15.52 11.85 -14.06
C SER A 264 -16.36 13.12 -13.89
N GLN A 265 -17.12 13.24 -12.80
CA GLN A 265 -17.90 14.43 -12.48
C GLN A 265 -17.03 15.67 -12.25
N ILE A 266 -15.90 15.54 -11.53
CA ILE A 266 -14.96 16.66 -11.35
C ILE A 266 -14.31 17.08 -12.67
N LYS A 267 -13.93 16.12 -13.50
CA LYS A 267 -13.33 16.41 -14.82
C LYS A 267 -14.29 17.17 -15.73
N ASN A 268 -15.58 16.82 -15.70
CA ASN A 268 -16.59 17.46 -16.52
C ASN A 268 -17.03 18.83 -15.98
N SER A 269 -16.87 19.09 -14.68
CA SER A 269 -17.18 20.40 -14.07
C SER A 269 -16.03 21.42 -14.18
N GLY A 270 -14.81 20.97 -14.50
CA GLY A 270 -13.66 21.83 -14.81
C GLY A 270 -13.49 22.21 -16.29
N GLY A 271 -14.43 21.83 -17.17
CA GLY A 271 -14.33 21.99 -18.62
C GLY A 271 -15.27 23.02 -19.27
N SER A 272 -15.98 23.84 -18.48
CA SER A 272 -16.99 24.78 -18.99
C SER A 272 -16.66 26.24 -18.68
N HIS A 273 -15.40 26.64 -18.89
CA HIS A 273 -15.02 28.05 -19.03
C HIS A 273 -14.08 28.20 -20.23
N GLU A 274 -14.63 28.02 -21.42
CA GLU A 274 -14.21 28.76 -22.60
C GLU A 274 -15.32 28.66 -23.63
N VAL A 275 -15.51 29.73 -24.40
CA VAL A 275 -16.57 29.96 -25.38
C VAL A 275 -17.91 30.41 -24.81
N GLN A 276 -18.01 31.70 -24.48
CA GLN A 276 -18.99 32.56 -25.16
C GLN A 276 -18.33 33.90 -25.52
N LYS A 277 -18.72 34.36 -26.71
CA LYS A 277 -18.22 35.51 -27.47
C LYS A 277 -18.36 36.85 -26.77
#